data_AF-A0A158BWU7-F1
#
_entry.id   AF-A0A158BWU7-F1
#
_cell.length_a   1.000
_cell.length_b   1.000
_cell.length_c   1.000
_cell.angle_alpha   90.00
_cell.angle_beta   90.00
_cell.angle_gamma   90.00
#
_symmetry.space_group_name_H-M   'P 1'
#
loop_
_entity.id
_entity.type
_entity.pdbx_description
1 polymer ?
#
loop_
_entity_poly.entity_id
_entity_poly.type
_entity_poly.pdbx_seq_one_letter_code
_entity_poly.pdbx_strand_id
1 'polypeptide(L)'
;MIKNKIFLAIILISSSVCAKSTCADLHGQQSYKPLIMKNGTICFVQEPTLDPKTGAPLGTDSISLYYIANGNVPAKAEGRGLLYDETPGVIVDAFSRKVGRDHRDQVFVIHSMEVRNSLVEPNSSGKFYSVSVFYPSGNILHRDERASDWFGADYSWLSDGKRVIYRFPYMSKNDVQQAIDSPFASLMIDDSKTPVRVKFKSYLFEEPNVKSKTKKYLIAGDRAVVEKVTAGWCEVNYSGGAKRIDMWLMCSALDVESQTKNAN
;
A
#
# COMPACT_ATOMS: atom_id res chain seq x y z
N MET A 1 17.82 -8.16 -82.36
CA MET A 1 17.24 -9.13 -81.41
C MET A 1 18.28 -9.51 -80.35
N ILE A 2 18.37 -8.78 -79.23
CA ILE A 2 19.09 -9.23 -78.03
C ILE A 2 18.22 -8.85 -76.83
N LYS A 3 17.97 -9.84 -75.97
CA LYS A 3 16.92 -9.90 -74.96
C LYS A 3 17.21 -8.98 -73.77
N ASN A 4 16.21 -8.18 -73.43
CA ASN A 4 16.10 -7.35 -72.24
C ASN A 4 16.07 -8.26 -70.98
N LYS A 5 16.95 -8.03 -70.00
CA LYS A 5 16.83 -8.64 -68.66
C LYS A 5 16.47 -7.54 -67.67
N ILE A 6 15.19 -7.47 -67.33
CA ILE A 6 14.67 -6.66 -66.24
C ILE A 6 15.02 -7.38 -64.94
N PHE A 7 15.92 -6.80 -64.15
CA PHE A 7 16.16 -7.22 -62.76
C PHE A 7 15.11 -6.55 -61.88
N LEU A 8 14.21 -7.35 -61.32
CA LEU A 8 13.19 -6.91 -60.37
C LEU A 8 13.86 -6.77 -58.99
N ALA A 9 14.07 -5.53 -58.54
CA ALA A 9 14.54 -5.25 -57.19
C ALA A 9 13.35 -5.40 -56.22
N ILE A 10 13.35 -6.48 -55.43
CA ILE A 10 12.39 -6.69 -54.34
C ILE A 10 12.90 -5.88 -53.14
N ILE A 11 12.31 -4.71 -52.91
CA ILE A 11 12.50 -3.95 -51.67
C ILE A 11 11.67 -4.66 -50.59
N LEU A 12 12.32 -5.47 -49.77
CA LEU A 12 11.76 -6.00 -48.53
C LEU A 12 11.62 -4.84 -47.54
N ILE A 13 10.44 -4.21 -47.52
CA ILE A 13 10.05 -3.32 -46.44
C ILE A 13 9.84 -4.20 -45.20
N SER A 14 10.90 -4.31 -44.40
CA SER A 14 10.84 -4.84 -43.04
C SER A 14 9.93 -3.93 -42.23
N SER A 15 8.64 -4.26 -42.16
CA SER A 15 7.76 -3.72 -41.13
C SER A 15 8.28 -4.26 -39.81
N SER A 16 9.03 -3.44 -39.07
CA SER A 16 9.39 -3.70 -37.68
C SER A 16 8.08 -3.84 -36.92
N VAL A 17 7.64 -5.08 -36.71
CA VAL A 17 6.61 -5.38 -35.73
C VAL A 17 7.28 -5.08 -34.40
N CYS A 18 6.98 -3.92 -33.80
CA CYS A 18 7.41 -3.62 -32.44
C CYS A 18 6.94 -4.77 -31.55
N ALA A 19 7.86 -5.65 -31.16
CA ALA A 19 7.59 -6.69 -30.20
C ALA A 19 7.09 -6.01 -28.92
N LYS A 20 5.91 -6.39 -28.44
CA LYS A 20 5.36 -5.85 -27.20
C LYS A 20 6.30 -6.23 -26.06
N SER A 21 6.84 -5.25 -25.35
CA SER A 21 7.64 -5.49 -24.16
C SER A 21 6.83 -6.27 -23.12
N THR A 22 7.47 -7.23 -22.48
CA THR A 22 6.92 -8.11 -21.45
C THR A 22 7.76 -8.01 -20.18
N CYS A 23 7.23 -8.49 -19.06
CA CYS A 23 8.01 -8.55 -17.82
C CYS A 23 9.25 -9.44 -17.92
N ALA A 24 9.29 -10.38 -18.89
CA ALA A 24 10.44 -11.24 -19.13
C ALA A 24 11.62 -10.48 -19.77
N ASP A 25 11.35 -9.32 -20.38
CA ASP A 25 12.38 -8.48 -21.00
C ASP A 25 13.11 -7.57 -19.99
N LEU A 26 12.63 -7.50 -18.75
CA LEU A 26 13.24 -6.71 -17.68
C LEU A 26 14.43 -7.46 -17.07
N HIS A 27 15.53 -6.73 -16.84
CA HIS A 27 16.69 -7.27 -16.15
C HIS A 27 16.39 -7.46 -14.65
N GLY A 28 16.65 -8.66 -14.14
CA GLY A 28 16.44 -9.01 -12.73
C GLY A 28 15.48 -10.18 -12.55
N GLN A 29 15.41 -10.68 -11.33
CA GLN A 29 14.51 -11.78 -11.00
C GLN A 29 13.10 -11.25 -10.73
N GLN A 30 12.07 -11.88 -11.30
CA GLN A 30 10.69 -11.56 -10.94
C GLN A 30 10.40 -12.05 -9.51
N SER A 31 10.06 -11.14 -8.61
CA SER A 31 9.71 -11.45 -7.21
C SER A 31 8.27 -11.90 -7.03
N TYR A 32 7.41 -11.63 -8.01
CA TYR A 32 5.99 -11.98 -8.00
C TYR A 32 5.46 -12.12 -9.43
N LYS A 33 4.34 -12.82 -9.60
CA LYS A 33 3.69 -12.94 -10.91
C LYS A 33 3.28 -11.56 -11.45
N PRO A 34 3.42 -11.29 -12.76
CA PRO A 34 2.94 -10.05 -13.35
C PRO A 34 1.45 -9.80 -13.06
N LEU A 35 1.10 -8.56 -12.73
CA LEU A 35 -0.29 -8.15 -12.53
C LEU A 35 -0.81 -7.53 -13.82
N ILE A 36 -1.71 -8.25 -14.50
CA ILE A 36 -2.35 -7.80 -15.74
C ILE A 36 -3.53 -6.88 -15.39
N MET A 37 -3.53 -5.68 -15.94
CA MET A 37 -4.59 -4.69 -15.82
C MET A 37 -5.15 -4.37 -17.21
N LYS A 38 -6.31 -3.69 -17.26
CA LYS A 38 -6.92 -3.28 -18.53
C LYS A 38 -5.97 -2.43 -19.40
N ASN A 39 -5.20 -1.54 -18.76
CA ASN A 39 -4.39 -0.54 -19.45
C ASN A 39 -2.90 -0.89 -19.53
N GLY A 40 -2.48 -2.03 -18.99
CA GLY A 40 -1.08 -2.44 -19.00
C GLY A 40 -0.78 -3.57 -18.01
N THR A 41 0.50 -3.86 -17.82
CA THR A 41 0.97 -4.91 -16.93
C THR A 41 1.97 -4.33 -15.93
N ILE A 42 1.87 -4.77 -14.67
CA ILE A 42 2.86 -4.46 -13.64
C ILE A 42 3.77 -5.66 -13.42
N CYS A 43 5.07 -5.40 -13.45
CA CYS A 43 6.14 -6.37 -13.19
C CYS A 43 6.79 -6.06 -11.84
N PHE A 44 7.21 -7.11 -11.12
CA PHE A 44 7.80 -6.99 -9.79
C PHE A 44 9.22 -7.54 -9.86
N VAL A 45 10.21 -6.68 -9.86
CA VAL A 45 11.61 -7.04 -10.17
C VAL A 45 12.47 -6.82 -8.95
N GLN A 46 13.21 -7.86 -8.54
CA GLN A 46 14.24 -7.74 -7.53
C GLN A 46 15.48 -7.09 -8.14
N GLU A 47 15.91 -5.98 -7.55
CA GLU A 47 17.05 -5.20 -8.01
C GLU A 47 17.94 -4.80 -6.83
N PRO A 48 19.27 -4.72 -7.03
CA PRO A 48 20.18 -4.17 -6.04
C PRO A 48 19.79 -2.74 -5.68
N THR A 49 19.77 -2.45 -4.39
CA THR A 49 19.65 -1.08 -3.89
C THR A 49 20.97 -0.36 -4.14
N LEU A 50 20.90 0.82 -4.74
CA LEU A 50 22.07 1.63 -5.08
C LEU A 50 22.17 2.83 -4.13
N ASP A 51 23.39 3.18 -3.76
CA ASP A 51 23.68 4.42 -3.06
C ASP A 51 23.30 5.62 -3.96
N PRO A 52 22.45 6.55 -3.51
CA PRO A 52 21.93 7.61 -4.36
C PRO A 52 23.00 8.65 -4.77
N LYS A 53 24.15 8.70 -4.07
CA LYS A 53 25.24 9.65 -4.37
C LYS A 53 26.29 9.03 -5.30
N THR A 54 26.59 7.75 -5.11
CA THR A 54 27.70 7.07 -5.79
C THR A 54 27.23 6.07 -6.85
N GLY A 55 25.96 5.66 -6.82
CA GLY A 55 25.41 4.62 -7.69
C GLY A 55 25.92 3.20 -7.38
N ALA A 56 26.73 3.03 -6.32
CA ALA A 56 27.28 1.74 -5.94
C ALA A 56 26.23 0.87 -5.26
N PRO A 57 26.23 -0.47 -5.47
CA PRO A 57 25.35 -1.38 -4.74
C PRO A 57 25.58 -1.31 -3.23
N LEU A 58 24.50 -1.23 -2.46
CA LEU A 58 24.52 -1.20 -0.99
C LEU A 58 24.57 -2.60 -0.36
N GLY A 59 24.61 -3.65 -1.18
CA GLY A 59 24.59 -5.04 -0.72
C GLY A 59 23.22 -5.53 -0.23
N THR A 60 22.16 -4.78 -0.51
CA THR A 60 20.77 -5.13 -0.20
C THR A 60 19.95 -5.07 -1.48
N ASP A 61 18.93 -5.92 -1.58
CA ASP A 61 18.01 -5.92 -2.72
C ASP A 61 16.67 -5.28 -2.32
N SER A 62 15.98 -4.71 -3.30
CA SER A 62 14.64 -4.16 -3.16
C SER A 62 13.73 -4.74 -4.24
N ILE A 63 12.41 -4.72 -4.03
CA ILE A 63 11.45 -5.06 -5.07
C ILE A 63 10.97 -3.76 -5.72
N SER A 64 11.40 -3.56 -6.97
CA SER A 64 10.97 -2.48 -7.85
C SER A 64 9.71 -2.87 -8.62
N LEU A 65 8.80 -1.91 -8.80
CA LEU A 65 7.64 -2.08 -9.67
C LEU A 65 7.94 -1.41 -11.02
N TYR A 66 7.62 -2.10 -12.11
CA TYR A 66 7.63 -1.54 -13.46
C TYR A 66 6.24 -1.63 -14.06
N TYR A 67 5.80 -0.56 -14.70
CA TYR A 67 4.54 -0.53 -15.43
C TYR A 67 4.80 -0.50 -16.93
N ILE A 68 4.23 -1.49 -17.63
CA ILE A 68 4.22 -1.59 -19.08
C ILE A 68 2.82 -1.20 -19.54
N ALA A 69 2.61 0.09 -19.83
CA ALA A 69 1.36 0.54 -20.44
C ALA A 69 1.22 -0.09 -21.84
N ASN A 70 0.00 -0.37 -22.28
CA ASN A 70 -0.23 -1.08 -23.55
C ASN A 70 0.50 -0.41 -24.73
N GLY A 71 1.44 -1.14 -25.36
CA GLY A 71 2.23 -0.65 -26.49
C GLY A 71 3.39 0.29 -26.15
N ASN A 72 3.69 0.48 -24.87
CA ASN A 72 4.79 1.31 -24.40
C ASN A 72 5.95 0.47 -23.84
N VAL A 73 7.10 1.12 -23.68
CA VAL A 73 8.25 0.55 -22.97
C VAL A 73 7.98 0.50 -21.46
N PRO A 74 8.61 -0.41 -20.71
CA PRO A 74 8.49 -0.45 -19.25
C PRO A 74 8.99 0.84 -18.60
N ALA A 75 8.22 1.38 -17.65
CA ALA A 75 8.61 2.51 -16.81
C ALA A 75 8.65 2.09 -15.34
N LYS A 76 9.72 2.43 -14.62
CA LYS A 76 9.81 2.19 -13.17
C LYS A 76 8.78 3.06 -12.44
N ALA A 77 8.14 2.51 -11.42
CA ALA A 77 7.19 3.23 -10.60
C ALA A 77 7.87 4.39 -9.86
N GLU A 78 7.16 5.51 -9.73
CA GLU A 78 7.60 6.67 -8.96
C GLU A 78 7.18 6.58 -7.49
N GLY A 79 8.06 7.05 -6.61
CA GLY A 79 7.90 6.99 -5.16
C GLY A 79 8.82 5.95 -4.52
N ARG A 80 8.60 5.68 -3.24
CA ARG A 80 9.36 4.65 -2.52
C ARG A 80 9.02 3.27 -3.06
N GLY A 81 10.04 2.46 -3.36
CA GLY A 81 9.86 1.03 -3.67
C GLY A 81 9.46 0.23 -2.44
N LEU A 82 9.39 -1.10 -2.58
CA LEU A 82 9.14 -2.01 -1.45
C LEU A 82 10.47 -2.31 -0.75
N LEU A 83 10.97 -1.37 0.06
CA LEU A 83 12.18 -1.55 0.85
C LEU A 83 11.96 -1.00 2.26
N TYR A 84 12.20 -1.84 3.26
CA TYR A 84 12.05 -1.49 4.67
C TYR A 84 13.27 -1.86 5.52
N ASP A 85 14.05 -2.89 5.14
CA ASP A 85 15.26 -3.34 5.85
C ASP A 85 16.26 -3.93 4.83
N GLU A 86 17.33 -4.58 5.28
CA GLU A 86 18.36 -5.23 4.44
C GLU A 86 17.84 -6.41 3.59
N THR A 87 16.57 -6.81 3.73
CA THR A 87 15.96 -7.85 2.91
C THR A 87 14.87 -7.28 2.01
N PRO A 88 14.76 -7.76 0.75
CA PRO A 88 13.69 -7.35 -0.16
C PRO A 88 12.30 -7.80 0.31
N GLY A 89 12.21 -8.69 1.30
CA GLY A 89 10.96 -9.30 1.74
C GLY A 89 10.29 -10.14 0.64
N VAL A 90 8.97 -10.30 0.75
CA VAL A 90 8.14 -11.02 -0.20
C VAL A 90 6.83 -10.28 -0.45
N ILE A 91 6.35 -10.32 -1.69
CA ILE A 91 4.99 -9.89 -2.01
C ILE A 91 4.04 -11.02 -1.63
N VAL A 92 3.14 -10.73 -0.69
CA VAL A 92 2.10 -11.65 -0.23
C VAL A 92 0.96 -11.71 -1.26
N ASP A 93 0.49 -10.55 -1.69
CA ASP A 93 -0.51 -10.42 -2.76
C ASP A 93 -0.33 -9.08 -3.48
N ALA A 94 -0.72 -9.03 -4.75
CA ALA A 94 -0.83 -7.82 -5.52
C ALA A 94 -2.08 -7.87 -6.40
N PHE A 95 -2.92 -6.84 -6.30
CA PHE A 95 -4.17 -6.78 -7.04
C PHE A 95 -4.58 -5.35 -7.35
N SER A 96 -5.41 -5.17 -8.37
CA SER A 96 -6.04 -3.88 -8.68
C SER A 96 -7.49 -3.85 -8.22
N ARG A 97 -7.94 -2.67 -7.79
CA ARG A 97 -9.34 -2.39 -7.44
C ARG A 97 -9.64 -0.91 -7.71
N LYS A 98 -10.85 -0.65 -8.17
CA LYS A 98 -11.36 0.71 -8.27
C LYS A 98 -11.81 1.20 -6.91
N VAL A 99 -11.30 2.34 -6.49
CA VAL A 99 -11.63 2.95 -5.20
C VAL A 99 -12.01 4.41 -5.38
N GLY A 100 -12.84 4.93 -4.48
CA GLY A 100 -13.30 6.30 -4.51
C GLY A 100 -14.45 6.55 -5.49
N ARG A 101 -14.94 7.79 -5.50
CA ARG A 101 -16.05 8.24 -6.35
C ARG A 101 -15.64 8.42 -7.80
N ASP A 102 -14.35 8.66 -8.04
CA ASP A 102 -13.73 8.78 -9.36
C ASP A 102 -13.41 7.41 -9.98
N HIS A 103 -13.60 6.32 -9.22
CA HIS A 103 -13.38 4.95 -9.66
C HIS A 103 -12.01 4.73 -10.30
N ARG A 104 -10.98 5.43 -9.81
CA ARG A 104 -9.61 5.26 -10.28
C ARG A 104 -9.11 3.86 -9.94
N ASP A 105 -8.45 3.22 -10.91
CA ASP A 105 -7.80 1.93 -10.70
C ASP A 105 -6.60 2.14 -9.76
N GLN A 106 -6.69 1.60 -8.55
CA GLN A 106 -5.57 1.53 -7.62
C GLN A 106 -5.01 0.12 -7.59
N VAL A 107 -3.71 0.01 -7.36
CA VAL A 107 -2.95 -1.22 -7.25
C VAL A 107 -2.47 -1.33 -5.82
N PHE A 108 -2.84 -2.41 -5.15
CA PHE A 108 -2.50 -2.71 -3.78
C PHE A 108 -1.45 -3.80 -3.79
N VAL A 109 -0.33 -3.56 -3.12
CA VAL A 109 0.73 -4.54 -2.95
C VAL A 109 0.93 -4.78 -1.47
N ILE A 110 0.61 -6.00 -1.04
CA ILE A 110 0.81 -6.47 0.32
C ILE A 110 2.19 -7.07 0.38
N HIS A 111 3.04 -6.49 1.21
CA HIS A 111 4.44 -6.88 1.35
C HIS A 111 4.71 -7.34 2.78
N SER A 112 5.55 -8.36 2.94
CA SER A 112 6.01 -8.81 4.25
C SER A 112 7.49 -9.11 4.26
N MET A 113 8.11 -8.96 5.42
CA MET A 113 9.52 -9.33 5.63
C MET A 113 9.73 -9.82 7.06
N GLU A 114 10.83 -10.54 7.29
CA GLU A 114 11.31 -10.83 8.63
C GLU A 114 12.31 -9.74 9.02
N VAL A 115 12.04 -9.06 10.14
CA VAL A 115 12.96 -8.05 10.69
C VAL A 115 14.15 -8.77 11.30
N ARG A 116 15.36 -8.27 11.02
CA ARG A 116 16.59 -8.88 11.57
C ARG A 116 16.59 -8.85 13.10
N ASN A 117 17.18 -9.90 13.69
CA ASN A 117 17.22 -10.09 15.15
C ASN A 117 17.85 -8.93 15.93
N SER A 118 18.71 -8.11 15.31
CA SER A 118 19.31 -6.93 15.94
C SER A 118 18.37 -5.72 16.03
N LEU A 119 17.30 -5.69 15.23
CA LEU A 119 16.31 -4.59 15.19
C LEU A 119 14.91 -5.00 15.63
N VAL A 120 14.63 -6.31 15.67
CA VAL A 120 13.30 -6.83 16.01
C VAL A 120 12.83 -6.31 17.36
N GLU A 121 11.59 -5.83 17.39
CA GLU A 121 10.97 -5.36 18.62
C GLU A 121 10.79 -6.53 19.60
N PRO A 122 11.21 -6.39 20.88
CA PRO A 122 10.91 -7.40 21.90
C PRO A 122 9.41 -7.66 22.00
N ASN A 123 9.03 -8.93 22.19
CA ASN A 123 7.64 -9.36 22.25
C ASN A 123 6.83 -9.06 20.97
N SER A 124 7.47 -9.11 19.81
CA SER A 124 6.81 -9.04 18.50
C SER A 124 6.91 -10.35 17.73
N SER A 125 6.22 -10.42 16.60
CA SER A 125 6.30 -11.54 15.67
C SER A 125 7.64 -11.69 14.94
N GLY A 126 8.50 -10.67 14.92
CA GLY A 126 9.61 -10.59 13.95
C GLY A 126 9.17 -10.30 12.52
N LYS A 127 7.99 -10.79 12.12
CA LYS A 127 7.41 -10.54 10.81
C LYS A 127 6.71 -9.19 10.72
N PHE A 128 7.10 -8.36 9.75
CA PHE A 128 6.56 -7.04 9.46
C PHE A 128 5.73 -7.06 8.18
N TYR A 129 4.65 -6.30 8.14
CA TYR A 129 3.75 -6.18 6.99
C TYR A 129 3.56 -4.72 6.61
N SER A 130 3.30 -4.49 5.32
CA SER A 130 2.89 -3.20 4.79
C SER A 130 1.94 -3.38 3.61
N VAL A 131 1.18 -2.32 3.30
CA VAL A 131 0.44 -2.23 2.04
C VAL A 131 0.87 -0.95 1.35
N SER A 132 1.44 -1.10 0.15
CA SER A 132 1.71 0.04 -0.72
C SER A 132 0.64 0.14 -1.78
N VAL A 133 0.12 1.35 -1.97
CA VAL A 133 -0.94 1.66 -2.93
C VAL A 133 -0.34 2.48 -4.06
N PHE A 134 -0.67 2.14 -5.29
CA PHE A 134 -0.22 2.83 -6.48
C PHE A 134 -1.39 3.14 -7.40
N TYR A 135 -1.24 4.13 -8.29
CA TYR A 135 -2.19 4.40 -9.36
C TYR A 135 -1.45 4.70 -10.68
N PRO A 136 -1.96 4.22 -11.81
CA PRO A 136 -1.40 4.55 -13.11
C PRO A 136 -1.80 5.98 -13.51
N SER A 137 -0.85 6.74 -14.05
CA SER A 137 -1.08 8.03 -14.70
C SER A 137 -0.26 8.08 -15.99
N GLY A 138 -0.95 8.06 -17.14
CA GLY A 138 -0.28 7.90 -18.43
C GLY A 138 0.44 6.56 -18.53
N ASN A 139 1.76 6.60 -18.76
CA ASN A 139 2.63 5.43 -18.87
C ASN A 139 3.43 5.13 -17.59
N ILE A 140 3.16 5.84 -16.50
CA ILE A 140 3.90 5.71 -15.24
C ILE A 140 2.95 5.24 -14.13
N LEU A 141 3.49 4.49 -13.18
CA LEU A 141 2.81 4.11 -11.95
C LEU A 141 3.32 4.99 -10.80
N HIS A 142 2.44 5.71 -10.12
CA HIS A 142 2.81 6.55 -8.98
C HIS A 142 2.35 5.91 -7.69
N ARG A 143 3.19 5.96 -6.65
CA ARG A 143 2.79 5.59 -5.29
C ARG A 143 1.82 6.63 -4.73
N ASP A 144 0.71 6.16 -4.19
CA ASP A 144 -0.25 6.96 -3.42
C ASP A 144 0.22 6.98 -1.97
N GLU A 145 0.94 8.04 -1.58
CA GLU A 145 1.48 8.17 -0.22
C GLU A 145 0.37 8.20 0.84
N ARG A 146 -0.73 8.93 0.60
CA ARG A 146 -1.85 9.00 1.55
C ARG A 146 -2.48 7.62 1.75
N ALA A 147 -2.82 6.94 0.65
CA ALA A 147 -3.46 5.63 0.76
C ALA A 147 -2.51 4.59 1.35
N SER A 148 -1.22 4.66 1.03
CA SER A 148 -0.23 3.76 1.62
C SER A 148 -0.03 4.01 3.13
N ASP A 149 -0.01 5.28 3.56
CA ASP A 149 0.13 5.64 4.98
C ASP A 149 -1.14 5.28 5.77
N TRP A 150 -2.31 5.31 5.13
CA TRP A 150 -3.58 4.84 5.71
C TRP A 150 -3.54 3.35 6.07
N PHE A 151 -2.98 2.51 5.20
CA PHE A 151 -2.72 1.12 5.56
C PHE A 151 -1.56 1.00 6.55
N GLY A 152 -0.56 1.86 6.42
CA GLY A 152 0.62 1.85 7.27
C GLY A 152 1.45 0.58 7.14
N ALA A 153 2.34 0.38 8.11
CA ALA A 153 3.18 -0.79 8.20
C ALA A 153 3.51 -1.10 9.66
N ASP A 154 3.44 -2.37 10.05
CA ASP A 154 3.71 -2.79 11.43
C ASP A 154 4.01 -4.30 11.52
N TYR A 155 4.40 -4.76 12.70
CA TYR A 155 4.52 -6.18 13.02
C TYR A 155 3.18 -6.90 12.93
N SER A 156 3.20 -8.14 12.42
CA SER A 156 2.01 -9.00 12.36
C SER A 156 1.29 -9.10 13.70
N TRP A 157 2.04 -9.17 14.80
CA TRP A 157 1.51 -8.99 16.14
C TRP A 157 2.53 -8.41 17.12
N LEU A 158 2.01 -7.74 18.15
CA LEU A 158 2.75 -7.27 19.32
C LEU A 158 2.13 -7.85 20.61
N SER A 159 2.97 -8.14 21.60
CA SER A 159 2.60 -8.75 22.89
C SER A 159 3.11 -7.92 24.06
N ASP A 160 2.37 -7.93 25.17
CA ASP A 160 2.82 -7.37 26.45
C ASP A 160 3.69 -8.36 27.28
N GLY A 161 4.15 -9.44 26.64
CA GLY A 161 4.86 -10.55 27.28
C GLY A 161 3.93 -11.63 27.85
N LYS A 162 2.62 -11.39 27.91
CA LYS A 162 1.61 -12.36 28.37
C LYS A 162 0.60 -12.71 27.29
N ARG A 163 0.16 -11.71 26.51
CA ARG A 163 -0.84 -11.88 25.45
C ARG A 163 -0.57 -10.94 24.30
N VAL A 164 -1.09 -11.32 23.13
CA VAL A 164 -1.13 -10.44 21.96
C VAL A 164 -2.06 -9.26 22.27
N ILE A 165 -1.52 -8.05 22.16
CA ILE A 165 -2.23 -6.79 22.42
C ILE A 165 -2.53 -5.99 21.16
N TYR A 166 -1.90 -6.36 20.04
CA TYR A 166 -2.13 -5.76 18.73
C TYR A 166 -1.85 -6.78 17.62
N ARG A 167 -2.60 -6.65 16.53
CA ARG A 167 -2.39 -7.40 15.28
C ARG A 167 -2.49 -6.43 14.12
N PHE A 168 -1.52 -6.48 13.22
CA PHE A 168 -1.59 -5.70 11.98
C PHE A 168 -2.81 -6.17 11.17
N PRO A 169 -3.72 -5.27 10.77
CA PRO A 169 -5.01 -5.68 10.22
C PRO A 169 -4.94 -6.06 8.74
N TYR A 170 -3.87 -5.75 8.00
CA TYR A 170 -3.86 -5.81 6.53
C TYR A 170 -2.89 -6.86 5.97
N MET A 171 -2.99 -8.10 6.45
CA MET A 171 -2.02 -9.16 6.12
C MET A 171 -2.39 -9.97 4.87
N SER A 172 -3.61 -9.86 4.36
CA SER A 172 -4.11 -10.58 3.20
C SER A 172 -4.95 -9.71 2.28
N LYS A 173 -5.15 -10.18 1.03
CA LYS A 173 -6.02 -9.51 0.06
C LYS A 173 -7.44 -9.31 0.60
N ASN A 174 -8.00 -10.30 1.29
CA ASN A 174 -9.32 -10.18 1.88
C ASN A 174 -9.36 -9.08 2.95
N ASP A 175 -8.33 -8.98 3.80
CA ASP A 175 -8.28 -7.94 4.82
C ASP A 175 -8.21 -6.53 4.21
N VAL A 176 -7.36 -6.36 3.18
CA VAL A 176 -7.26 -5.09 2.44
C VAL A 176 -8.58 -4.76 1.75
N GLN A 177 -9.25 -5.74 1.14
CA GLN A 177 -10.55 -5.54 0.51
C GLN A 177 -11.62 -5.11 1.52
N GLN A 178 -11.69 -5.76 2.68
CA GLN A 178 -12.60 -5.38 3.77
C GLN A 178 -12.30 -3.98 4.29
N ALA A 179 -11.02 -3.59 4.37
CA ALA A 179 -10.60 -2.26 4.79
C ALA A 179 -11.05 -1.17 3.80
N ILE A 180 -10.92 -1.43 2.49
CA ILE A 180 -11.41 -0.54 1.42
C ILE A 180 -12.93 -0.39 1.45
N ASP A 181 -13.65 -1.42 1.89
CA ASP A 181 -15.11 -1.38 2.04
C ASP A 181 -15.55 -0.84 3.41
N SER A 182 -14.60 -0.46 4.27
CA SER A 182 -14.91 0.03 5.61
C SER A 182 -15.44 1.47 5.59
N PRO A 183 -16.20 1.87 6.62
CA PRO A 183 -16.65 3.25 6.78
C PRO A 183 -15.52 4.30 6.84
N PHE A 184 -14.29 3.88 7.18
CA PHE A 184 -13.13 4.75 7.27
C PHE A 184 -12.36 4.89 5.95
N ALA A 185 -12.76 4.19 4.89
CA ALA A 185 -12.05 4.19 3.60
C ALA A 185 -12.02 5.57 2.92
N SER A 186 -12.93 6.49 3.27
CA SER A 186 -12.87 7.87 2.75
C SER A 186 -11.59 8.62 3.18
N LEU A 187 -11.11 8.38 4.40
CA LEU A 187 -9.88 8.96 4.94
C LEU A 187 -8.62 8.49 4.20
N MET A 188 -8.71 7.41 3.43
CA MET A 188 -7.65 6.93 2.56
C MET A 188 -7.47 7.85 1.33
N ILE A 189 -8.50 8.60 0.96
CA ILE A 189 -8.58 9.35 -0.31
C ILE A 189 -8.48 10.85 -0.05
N ASP A 190 -9.17 11.35 0.97
CA ASP A 190 -9.27 12.77 1.28
C ASP A 190 -9.20 13.05 2.80
N ASP A 191 -9.23 14.32 3.17
CA ASP A 191 -9.27 14.78 4.56
C ASP A 191 -10.69 14.76 5.15
N SER A 192 -11.47 13.72 4.83
CA SER A 192 -12.80 13.54 5.41
C SER A 192 -12.73 13.51 6.94
N LYS A 193 -13.89 13.70 7.56
CA LYS A 193 -14.04 13.53 9.00
C LYS A 193 -15.15 12.52 9.21
N THR A 194 -14.87 11.51 10.02
CA THR A 194 -15.83 10.43 10.27
C THR A 194 -16.34 10.51 11.69
N PRO A 195 -17.59 10.97 11.93
CA PRO A 195 -18.20 10.91 13.24
C PRO A 195 -18.34 9.47 13.72
N VAL A 196 -17.97 9.22 14.97
CA VAL A 196 -17.95 7.89 15.56
C VAL A 196 -18.52 7.87 16.96
N ARG A 197 -18.95 6.69 17.37
CA ARG A 197 -19.29 6.33 18.74
C ARG A 197 -18.39 5.22 19.24
N VAL A 198 -17.96 5.33 20.49
CA VAL A 198 -17.15 4.32 21.15
C VAL A 198 -18.02 3.13 21.57
N LYS A 199 -17.62 1.90 21.20
CA LYS A 199 -18.34 0.65 21.51
C LYS A 199 -18.13 0.16 22.94
N PHE A 200 -16.89 0.23 23.40
CA PHE A 200 -16.45 -0.28 24.70
C PHE A 200 -15.30 0.57 25.22
N LYS A 201 -15.04 0.49 26.53
CA LYS A 201 -13.96 1.25 27.17
C LYS A 201 -12.61 0.97 26.50
N SER A 202 -12.00 2.03 25.98
CA SER A 202 -10.76 1.96 25.21
C SER A 202 -9.76 2.99 25.68
N TYR A 203 -8.53 2.54 25.96
CA TYR A 203 -7.43 3.44 26.33
C TYR A 203 -6.99 4.27 25.13
N LEU A 204 -6.50 5.47 25.43
CA LEU A 204 -5.97 6.41 24.45
C LEU A 204 -4.43 6.37 24.44
N PHE A 205 -3.88 6.63 23.27
CA PHE A 205 -2.46 6.53 22.96
C PHE A 205 -1.97 7.86 22.38
N GLU A 206 -0.76 8.28 22.72
CA GLU A 206 -0.17 9.53 22.18
C GLU A 206 0.20 9.38 20.70
N GLU A 207 0.55 8.17 20.29
CA GLU A 207 0.98 7.80 18.93
C GLU A 207 0.25 6.52 18.49
N PRO A 208 0.20 6.18 17.19
CA PRO A 208 -0.45 4.95 16.69
C PRO A 208 0.39 3.69 16.97
N ASN A 209 0.77 3.47 18.23
CA ASN A 209 1.53 2.31 18.66
C ASN A 209 1.21 1.94 20.12
N VAL A 210 1.42 0.66 20.45
CA VAL A 210 1.07 0.11 21.76
C VAL A 210 1.92 0.66 22.92
N LYS A 211 3.12 1.18 22.64
CA LYS A 211 4.06 1.69 23.65
C LYS A 211 3.64 3.05 24.22
N SER A 212 2.91 3.84 23.44
CA SER A 212 2.45 5.18 23.83
C SER A 212 1.14 5.20 24.65
N LYS A 213 0.79 4.05 25.24
CA LYS A 213 -0.44 3.89 26.02
C LYS A 213 -0.50 4.86 27.20
N THR A 214 -1.60 5.58 27.33
CA THR A 214 -1.83 6.49 28.44
C THR A 214 -2.82 5.95 29.47
N LYS A 215 -3.01 6.71 30.56
CA LYS A 215 -4.08 6.45 31.55
C LYS A 215 -5.45 6.98 31.11
N LYS A 216 -5.50 7.78 30.03
CA LYS A 216 -6.76 8.33 29.49
C LYS A 216 -7.50 7.23 28.72
N TYR A 217 -8.83 7.33 28.71
CA TYR A 217 -9.70 6.38 28.01
C TYR A 217 -11.00 7.07 27.62
N LEU A 218 -11.67 6.52 26.62
CA LEU A 218 -13.07 6.78 26.32
C LEU A 218 -13.91 5.58 26.74
N ILE A 219 -15.18 5.80 27.06
CA ILE A 219 -16.14 4.77 27.45
C ILE A 219 -17.21 4.57 26.39
N ALA A 220 -17.95 3.46 26.50
CA ALA A 220 -19.03 3.16 25.58
C ALA A 220 -20.06 4.31 25.53
N GLY A 221 -20.45 4.71 24.32
CA GLY A 221 -21.39 5.81 24.10
C GLY A 221 -20.75 7.17 23.88
N ASP A 222 -19.48 7.36 24.23
CA ASP A 222 -18.75 8.61 23.93
C ASP A 222 -18.72 8.85 22.42
N ARG A 223 -18.90 10.12 22.03
CA ARG A 223 -18.85 10.54 20.63
C ARG A 223 -17.54 11.27 20.34
N ALA A 224 -16.95 10.95 19.20
CA ALA A 224 -15.73 11.58 18.72
C ALA A 224 -15.78 11.72 17.19
N VAL A 225 -14.75 12.33 16.63
CA VAL A 225 -14.54 12.40 15.19
C VAL A 225 -13.20 11.77 14.86
N VAL A 226 -13.16 10.85 13.89
CA VAL A 226 -11.90 10.33 13.36
C VAL A 226 -11.42 11.24 12.24
N GLU A 227 -10.16 11.70 12.35
CA GLU A 227 -9.53 12.60 11.39
C GLU A 227 -8.36 11.94 10.64
N LYS A 228 -7.73 10.91 11.21
CA LYS A 228 -6.70 10.11 10.55
C LYS A 228 -6.80 8.63 10.92
N VAL A 229 -6.34 7.79 10.00
CA VAL A 229 -6.23 6.35 10.21
C VAL A 229 -4.87 5.88 9.71
N THR A 230 -4.23 4.96 10.44
CA THR A 230 -3.04 4.25 9.99
C THR A 230 -2.95 2.89 10.68
N ALA A 231 -2.66 1.80 9.95
CA ALA A 231 -2.44 0.47 10.54
C ALA A 231 -3.55 -0.01 11.51
N GLY A 232 -4.81 0.38 11.28
CA GLY A 232 -5.94 0.06 12.17
C GLY A 232 -6.08 0.93 13.42
N TRP A 233 -5.23 1.94 13.59
CA TRP A 233 -5.34 3.01 14.57
C TRP A 233 -6.14 4.18 14.00
N CYS A 234 -7.00 4.76 14.82
CA CYS A 234 -7.83 5.91 14.52
C CYS A 234 -7.42 7.07 15.43
N GLU A 235 -7.01 8.19 14.85
CA GLU A 235 -6.83 9.45 15.59
C GLU A 235 -8.21 10.04 15.85
N VAL A 236 -8.59 10.06 17.12
CA VAL A 236 -9.88 10.58 17.57
C VAL A 236 -9.74 11.99 18.11
N ASN A 237 -10.66 12.82 17.67
CA ASN A 237 -10.91 14.14 18.16
C ASN A 237 -12.12 14.10 19.12
N TYR A 238 -11.87 14.19 20.43
CA TYR A 238 -12.90 14.15 21.45
C TYR A 238 -13.04 15.51 22.15
N SER A 239 -14.27 16.04 22.18
CA SER A 239 -14.61 17.34 22.77
C SER A 239 -15.65 17.28 23.88
N GLY A 240 -16.05 16.08 24.35
CA GLY A 240 -17.05 15.92 25.41
C GLY A 240 -16.54 16.19 26.84
N GLY A 241 -15.25 16.51 27.01
CA GLY A 241 -14.64 16.86 28.29
C GLY A 241 -14.19 18.32 28.37
N ALA A 242 -13.59 18.72 29.50
CA ALA A 242 -13.12 20.09 29.72
C ALA A 242 -11.99 20.53 28.76
N LYS A 243 -11.29 19.59 28.11
CA LYS A 243 -10.25 19.86 27.12
C LYS A 243 -10.45 18.93 25.92
N ARG A 244 -10.17 19.46 24.72
CA ARG A 244 -10.07 18.67 23.50
C ARG A 244 -8.97 17.62 23.65
N ILE A 245 -9.25 16.40 23.21
CA ILE A 245 -8.30 15.29 23.21
C ILE A 245 -8.12 14.85 21.76
N ASP A 246 -6.88 14.94 21.28
CA ASP A 246 -6.43 14.47 19.97
C ASP A 246 -5.44 13.32 20.23
N MET A 247 -5.93 12.08 20.17
CA MET A 247 -5.18 10.88 20.56
C MET A 247 -5.61 9.67 19.74
N TRP A 248 -4.81 8.62 19.76
CA TRP A 248 -5.05 7.40 19.00
C TRP A 248 -5.76 6.33 19.83
N LEU A 249 -6.58 5.53 19.16
CA LEU A 249 -7.14 4.28 19.68
C LEU A 249 -7.42 3.30 18.53
N MET A 250 -7.65 2.02 18.83
CA MET A 250 -7.94 1.02 17.79
C MET A 250 -9.28 1.32 17.10
N CYS A 251 -9.28 1.43 15.77
CA CYS A 251 -10.51 1.69 14.99
C CYS A 251 -11.61 0.65 15.25
N SER A 252 -11.24 -0.59 15.62
CA SER A 252 -12.19 -1.64 15.99
C SER A 252 -13.02 -1.33 17.23
N ALA A 253 -12.65 -0.34 18.05
CA ALA A 253 -13.43 0.13 19.19
C ALA A 253 -14.49 1.19 18.82
N LEU A 254 -14.59 1.55 17.54
CA LEU A 254 -15.48 2.60 17.05
C LEU A 254 -16.55 2.03 16.13
N ASP A 255 -17.73 2.65 16.17
CA ASP A 255 -18.79 2.52 15.18
C ASP A 255 -19.01 3.88 14.53
N VAL A 256 -19.17 3.91 13.21
CA VAL A 256 -19.49 5.14 12.49
C VAL A 256 -20.95 5.51 12.76
N GLU A 257 -21.20 6.74 13.17
CA GLU A 257 -22.56 7.23 13.33
C GLU A 257 -23.16 7.39 11.92
N SER A 258 -24.13 6.53 11.58
CA SER A 258 -24.87 6.70 10.34
C SER A 258 -25.58 8.04 10.39
N GLN A 259 -25.37 8.87 9.37
CA GLN A 259 -26.28 9.97 9.11
C GLN A 259 -27.61 9.32 8.74
N THR A 260 -28.53 9.21 9.70
CA THR A 260 -29.94 9.01 9.39
C THR A 260 -30.31 10.17 8.48
N LYS A 261 -30.41 9.89 7.18
CA LYS A 261 -31.14 10.76 6.26
C LYS A 261 -32.55 10.81 6.84
N ASN A 262 -32.86 11.85 7.60
CA ASN A 262 -34.23 12.24 7.83
C ASN A 262 -34.79 12.65 6.46
N ALA A 263 -35.33 11.66 5.76
CA ALA A 263 -36.23 11.89 4.65
C ALA A 263 -37.51 12.45 5.27
N ASN A 264 -37.68 13.76 5.13
CA ASN A 264 -39.01 14.38 5.12
C ASN A 264 -39.56 14.26 3.70
#